data_AF-A0A433Q1F1-F1
#
_entry.id   AF-A0A433Q1F1-F1
#
_cell.length_a   1.000
_cell.length_b   1.000
_cell.length_c   1.000
_cell.angle_alpha   90.00
_cell.angle_beta   90.00
_cell.angle_gamma   90.00
#
_symmetry.space_group_name_H-M   'P 1'
#
loop_
_entity.id
_entity.type
_entity.pdbx_description
1 polymer ?
#
loop_
_entity_poly.entity_id
_entity_poly.type
_entity_poly.pdbx_seq_one_letter_code
_entity_poly.pdbx_strand_id
1 'polypeptide(L)'
;MTANAQLLSSVHFADNFWGKEENGVDVLAEKMRGSKQTCDELRRIFMTRYAKQAQIEEDYGERLLKVHYHEAQSAIAHQATFNSLCISELGTFSESLAQIQLAIETTARSHLDLSQQISLHIENPLSQFVDEQRDVWKAAQEAYETECTKLYEANSKADSKVAKLQGDALRAVSCNSIINCFCWSVWEARLSIPIRAADVLKQFTQTWNQEWREACDV
;
A
#
# COMPACT_ATOMS: atom_id res chain seq x y z
N MET A 1 21.57 -3.20 27.46
CA MET A 1 20.57 -2.98 26.38
C MET A 1 21.22 -2.51 25.07
N THR A 2 22.41 -3.01 24.71
CA THR A 2 23.20 -2.49 23.57
C THR A 2 23.56 -3.55 22.52
N ALA A 3 23.33 -4.85 22.78
CA ALA A 3 23.67 -5.91 21.83
C ALA A 3 22.70 -6.03 20.65
N ASN A 4 21.42 -5.65 20.82
CA ASN A 4 20.42 -5.75 19.74
C ASN A 4 20.51 -4.62 18.71
N ALA A 5 21.23 -3.53 18.99
CA ALA A 5 21.40 -2.44 18.04
C ALA A 5 22.51 -2.70 17.00
N GLN A 6 23.43 -3.63 17.28
CA GLN A 6 24.55 -3.96 16.38
C GLN A 6 24.22 -5.04 15.35
N LEU A 7 23.14 -5.81 15.52
CA LEU A 7 22.65 -6.76 14.50
C LEU A 7 21.81 -6.10 13.40
N LEU A 8 21.42 -4.84 13.61
CA LEU A 8 20.68 -4.03 12.62
C LEU A 8 21.60 -3.19 11.72
N SER A 9 22.92 -3.24 11.92
CA SER A 9 23.85 -2.62 10.98
C SER A 9 23.99 -3.51 9.73
N SER A 10 23.31 -3.11 8.65
CA SER A 10 23.59 -3.53 7.27
C SER A 10 23.24 -4.98 6.88
N VAL A 11 22.15 -5.54 7.38
CA VAL A 11 21.60 -6.78 6.77
C VAL A 11 20.76 -6.38 5.55
N HIS A 12 21.36 -6.45 4.37
CA HIS A 12 20.70 -6.17 3.09
C HIS A 12 19.88 -7.38 2.63
N PHE A 13 18.65 -7.13 2.13
CA PHE A 13 17.82 -8.19 1.55
C PHE A 13 18.53 -8.78 0.33
N ALA A 14 19.26 -7.96 -0.43
CA ALA A 14 19.96 -8.41 -1.61
C ALA A 14 21.04 -9.47 -1.33
N ASP A 15 21.61 -9.55 -0.12
CA ASP A 15 22.71 -10.47 0.18
C ASP A 15 22.26 -11.81 0.80
N ASN A 16 21.01 -11.93 1.24
CA ASN A 16 20.54 -13.05 2.07
C ASN A 16 19.59 -14.03 1.36
N PHE A 17 19.15 -13.71 0.14
CA PHE A 17 18.12 -14.48 -0.59
C PHE A 17 18.68 -15.18 -1.84
N TRP A 18 19.94 -15.62 -1.78
CA TRP A 18 20.58 -16.46 -2.79
C TRP A 18 20.57 -17.93 -2.34
N GLY A 19 19.70 -18.75 -2.90
CA GLY A 19 19.52 -20.16 -2.50
C GLY A 19 19.60 -21.13 -3.69
N LYS A 20 19.92 -22.40 -3.40
CA LYS A 20 20.06 -23.48 -4.40
C LYS A 20 18.79 -23.79 -5.21
N GLU A 21 17.63 -23.45 -4.65
CA GLU A 21 16.33 -23.66 -5.29
C GLU A 21 15.78 -22.39 -5.94
N GLU A 22 16.54 -21.29 -6.00
CA GLU A 22 16.11 -20.00 -6.58
C GLU A 22 14.85 -19.36 -5.94
N ASN A 23 14.32 -19.95 -4.86
CA ASN A 23 13.11 -19.50 -4.15
C ASN A 23 13.21 -18.12 -3.44
N GLY A 24 14.36 -17.45 -3.49
CA GLY A 24 14.57 -16.19 -2.78
C GLY A 24 13.63 -15.07 -3.24
N VAL A 25 13.35 -15.04 -4.55
CA VAL A 25 12.40 -14.11 -5.17
C VAL A 25 10.99 -14.34 -4.65
N ASP A 26 10.54 -15.60 -4.61
CA ASP A 26 9.19 -15.96 -4.19
C ASP A 26 8.93 -15.65 -2.71
N VAL A 27 9.91 -15.88 -1.84
CA VAL A 27 9.81 -15.57 -0.41
C VAL A 27 9.68 -14.05 -0.19
N LEU A 28 10.48 -13.25 -0.90
CA LEU A 28 10.39 -11.79 -0.81
C LEU A 28 9.08 -11.27 -1.41
N ALA A 29 8.64 -11.81 -2.54
CA ALA A 29 7.38 -11.45 -3.17
C ALA A 29 6.17 -11.77 -2.26
N GLU A 30 6.18 -12.93 -1.60
CA GLU A 30 5.16 -13.32 -0.62
C GLU A 30 5.15 -12.36 0.58
N LYS A 31 6.31 -12.05 1.15
CA LYS A 31 6.44 -11.09 2.25
C LYS A 31 5.96 -9.70 1.85
N MET A 32 6.30 -9.23 0.65
CA MET A 32 5.82 -7.95 0.13
C MET A 32 4.30 -7.94 -0.03
N ARG A 33 3.71 -9.03 -0.55
CA ARG A 33 2.25 -9.17 -0.66
C ARG A 33 1.57 -9.15 0.72
N GLY A 34 2.10 -9.89 1.69
CA GLY A 34 1.60 -9.89 3.07
C GLY A 34 1.74 -8.52 3.76
N SER A 35 2.85 -7.81 3.53
CA SER A 35 3.06 -6.45 4.04
C SER A 35 2.05 -5.47 3.43
N LYS A 36 1.79 -5.56 2.11
CA LYS A 36 0.77 -4.77 1.43
C LYS A 36 -0.62 -5.01 2.03
N GLN A 37 -1.00 -6.27 2.21
CA GLN A 37 -2.28 -6.64 2.83
C GLN A 37 -2.41 -6.08 4.25
N THR A 38 -1.33 -6.13 5.04
CA THR A 38 -1.31 -5.58 6.41
C THR A 38 -1.48 -4.06 6.39
N CYS A 39 -0.78 -3.36 5.49
CA CYS A 39 -0.94 -1.92 5.32
C CYS A 39 -2.37 -1.54 4.90
N ASP A 40 -2.98 -2.32 3.99
CA ASP A 40 -4.36 -2.11 3.57
C ASP A 40 -5.36 -2.32 4.71
N GLU A 41 -5.14 -3.34 5.54
CA GLU A 41 -5.94 -3.59 6.73
C GLU A 41 -5.83 -2.46 7.74
N LEU A 42 -4.61 -2.03 8.07
CA LEU A 42 -4.36 -0.92 8.99
C LEU A 42 -5.06 0.34 8.51
N ARG A 43 -4.96 0.65 7.21
CA ARG A 43 -5.64 1.79 6.60
C ARG A 43 -7.14 1.72 6.78
N ARG A 44 -7.75 0.55 6.52
CA ARG A 44 -9.19 0.33 6.73
C ARG A 44 -9.59 0.50 8.20
N ILE A 45 -8.79 -0.03 9.12
CA ILE A 45 -9.03 0.11 10.56
C ILE A 45 -9.01 1.59 10.96
N PHE A 46 -8.00 2.34 10.53
CA PHE A 46 -7.90 3.78 10.84
C PHE A 46 -9.08 4.56 10.25
N MET A 47 -9.41 4.36 8.97
CA MET A 47 -10.54 5.03 8.32
C MET A 47 -11.86 4.74 9.03
N THR A 48 -12.12 3.46 9.33
CA THR A 48 -13.33 3.04 10.03
C THR A 48 -13.39 3.63 11.44
N ARG A 49 -12.25 3.69 12.14
CA ARG A 49 -12.17 4.28 13.48
C ARG A 49 -12.49 5.78 13.47
N TYR A 50 -11.88 6.55 12.58
CA TYR A 50 -12.13 7.99 12.51
C TYR A 50 -13.57 8.31 12.11
N ALA A 51 -14.11 7.62 11.11
CA ALA A 51 -15.52 7.76 10.71
C ALA A 51 -16.48 7.41 11.88
N LYS A 52 -16.17 6.35 12.63
CA LYS A 52 -16.95 5.98 13.82
C LYS A 52 -16.83 7.02 14.94
N GLN A 53 -15.65 7.60 15.12
CA GLN A 53 -15.45 8.63 16.13
C GLN A 53 -16.26 9.89 15.78
N ALA A 54 -16.21 10.35 14.52
CA ALA A 54 -17.03 11.48 14.06
C ALA A 54 -18.53 11.22 14.30
N GLN A 55 -19.02 10.03 13.95
CA GLN A 55 -20.41 9.64 14.17
C GLN A 55 -20.80 9.64 15.67
N ILE A 56 -19.94 9.12 16.54
CA ILE A 56 -20.21 9.09 17.98
C ILE A 56 -20.28 10.49 18.56
N GLU A 57 -19.36 11.38 18.16
CA GLU A 57 -19.35 12.78 18.62
C GLU A 57 -20.58 13.55 18.12
N GLU A 58 -21.03 13.30 16.89
CA GLU A 58 -22.25 13.88 16.33
C GLU A 58 -23.49 13.42 17.10
N ASP A 59 -23.66 12.10 17.26
CA ASP A 59 -24.77 11.52 18.02
C ASP A 59 -24.80 12.00 19.46
N TYR A 60 -23.63 12.18 20.09
CA TYR A 60 -23.51 12.66 21.46
C TYR A 60 -23.95 14.12 21.57
N GLY A 61 -23.44 15.01 20.70
CA GLY A 61 -23.85 16.41 20.64
C GLY A 61 -25.35 16.58 20.37
N GLU A 62 -25.91 15.82 19.43
CA GLU A 62 -27.34 15.84 19.14
C GLU A 62 -28.20 15.39 20.32
N ARG A 63 -27.79 14.31 21.01
CA ARG A 63 -28.53 13.79 22.17
C ARG A 63 -28.51 14.80 23.32
N LEU A 64 -27.38 15.46 23.56
CA LEU A 64 -27.30 16.53 24.56
C LEU A 64 -28.23 17.70 24.21
N LEU A 65 -28.27 18.13 22.94
CA LEU A 65 -29.21 19.16 22.51
C LEU A 65 -30.67 18.71 22.69
N LYS A 66 -31.01 17.47 22.31
CA LYS A 66 -32.37 16.92 22.51
C LYS A 66 -32.77 16.92 23.98
N VAL A 67 -31.86 16.57 24.90
CA VAL A 67 -32.10 16.66 26.36
C VAL A 67 -32.31 18.11 26.78
N HIS A 68 -31.44 19.03 26.36
CA HIS A 68 -31.57 20.45 26.66
C HIS A 68 -32.92 21.04 26.17
N TYR A 69 -33.30 20.75 24.93
CA TYR A 69 -34.58 21.18 24.37
C TYR A 69 -35.77 20.52 25.06
N HIS A 70 -35.68 19.23 25.43
CA HIS A 70 -36.73 18.55 26.18
C HIS A 70 -36.90 19.15 27.58
N GLU A 71 -35.82 19.48 28.28
CA GLU A 71 -35.87 20.19 29.56
C GLU A 71 -36.51 21.58 29.40
N ALA A 72 -36.08 22.35 28.38
CA ALA A 72 -36.64 23.66 28.06
C ALA A 72 -38.13 23.58 27.65
N GLN A 73 -38.52 22.57 26.89
CA GLN A 73 -39.90 22.40 26.41
C GLN A 73 -40.81 21.78 27.48
N SER A 74 -40.30 20.92 28.36
CA SER A 74 -41.01 20.50 29.58
C SER A 74 -41.24 21.69 30.52
N ALA A 75 -40.37 22.70 30.50
CA ALA A 75 -40.57 23.97 31.20
C ALA A 75 -41.65 24.87 30.55
N ILE A 76 -42.02 24.61 29.29
CA ILE A 76 -43.07 25.34 28.54
C ILE A 76 -44.40 24.57 28.52
N ALA A 77 -44.37 23.24 28.39
CA ALA A 77 -45.56 22.38 28.36
C ALA A 77 -46.13 22.08 29.76
N HIS A 78 -45.27 22.03 30.78
CA HIS A 78 -45.68 22.27 32.15
C HIS A 78 -45.38 23.73 32.48
N GLN A 79 -46.40 24.58 32.40
CA GLN A 79 -46.44 25.87 33.08
C GLN A 79 -46.33 25.75 34.63
N ALA A 80 -45.85 24.61 35.14
CA ALA A 80 -45.98 24.23 36.55
C ALA A 80 -44.91 23.29 37.14
N THR A 81 -43.82 22.89 36.46
CA THR A 81 -42.86 21.98 37.14
C THR A 81 -41.36 22.32 37.03
N PHE A 82 -40.77 22.49 35.84
CA PHE A 82 -39.33 22.82 35.78
C PHE A 82 -39.07 24.32 35.88
N ASN A 83 -39.83 25.13 35.12
CA ASN A 83 -39.89 26.57 35.39
C ASN A 83 -40.53 26.84 36.76
N SER A 84 -41.43 26.00 37.26
CA SER A 84 -42.03 26.18 38.60
C SER A 84 -41.07 25.91 39.77
N LEU A 85 -40.09 25.00 39.62
CA LEU A 85 -39.01 24.88 40.59
C LEU A 85 -38.13 26.15 40.60
N CYS A 86 -37.85 26.72 39.43
CA CYS A 86 -37.06 27.96 39.29
C CYS A 86 -37.84 29.26 39.56
N ILE A 87 -39.15 29.30 39.36
CA ILE A 87 -40.00 30.48 39.62
C ILE A 87 -40.11 30.72 41.14
N SER A 88 -39.96 29.67 41.95
CA SER A 88 -39.91 29.79 43.42
C SER A 88 -38.52 30.17 43.95
N GLU A 89 -37.47 30.00 43.15
CA GLU A 89 -36.08 30.21 43.55
C GLU A 89 -35.59 31.57 43.01
N LEU A 90 -35.48 32.58 43.87
CA LEU A 90 -34.94 33.89 43.51
C LEU A 90 -33.45 34.00 43.89
N GLY A 91 -32.65 34.63 43.02
CA GLY A 91 -31.26 34.97 43.28
C GLY A 91 -30.24 34.02 42.65
N THR A 92 -29.07 33.89 43.29
CA THR A 92 -27.88 33.21 42.74
C THR A 92 -28.08 31.72 42.39
N PHE A 93 -29.07 31.04 42.97
CA PHE A 93 -29.37 29.64 42.65
C PHE A 93 -30.05 29.48 41.28
N SER A 94 -30.98 30.36 40.95
CA SER A 94 -31.62 30.41 39.64
C SER A 94 -30.62 30.75 38.54
N GLU A 95 -29.71 31.70 38.80
CA GLU A 95 -28.59 31.98 37.91
C GLU A 95 -27.68 30.75 37.72
N SER A 96 -27.38 30.02 38.80
CA SER A 96 -26.56 28.79 38.72
C SER A 96 -27.24 27.70 37.86
N LEU A 97 -28.56 27.55 37.96
CA LEU A 97 -29.33 26.62 37.11
C LEU A 97 -29.32 27.03 35.63
N ALA A 98 -29.46 28.33 35.34
CA ALA A 98 -29.32 28.85 33.98
C ALA A 98 -27.90 28.63 33.42
N GLN A 99 -26.86 28.78 34.25
CA GLN A 99 -25.48 28.48 33.86
C GLN A 99 -25.27 27.00 33.53
N ILE A 100 -25.91 26.08 34.26
CA ILE A 100 -25.85 24.64 33.95
C ILE A 100 -26.46 24.35 32.58
N GLN A 101 -27.60 24.96 32.25
CA GLN A 101 -28.23 24.79 30.94
C GLN A 101 -27.33 25.32 29.81
N LEU A 102 -26.75 26.51 30.00
CA LEU A 102 -25.79 27.09 29.05
C LEU A 102 -24.54 26.20 28.91
N ALA A 103 -24.03 25.63 30.01
CA ALA A 103 -22.90 24.72 29.98
C ALA A 103 -23.20 23.43 29.18
N ILE A 104 -24.41 22.88 29.32
CA ILE A 104 -24.85 21.70 28.54
C ILE A 104 -24.95 22.07 27.06
N GLU A 105 -25.58 23.20 26.71
CA GLU A 105 -25.72 23.65 25.32
C GLU A 105 -24.37 23.92 24.66
N THR A 106 -23.46 24.60 25.36
CA THR A 106 -22.10 24.89 24.87
C THR A 106 -21.28 23.60 24.68
N THR A 107 -21.38 22.66 25.63
CA THR A 107 -20.74 21.34 25.50
C THR A 107 -21.29 20.59 24.29
N ALA A 108 -22.62 20.55 24.13
CA ALA A 108 -23.26 19.87 23.00
C ALA A 108 -22.79 20.42 21.65
N ARG A 109 -22.74 21.76 21.51
CA ARG A 109 -22.22 22.43 20.31
C ARG A 109 -20.74 22.13 20.07
N SER A 110 -19.93 22.05 21.13
CA SER A 110 -18.52 21.68 21.02
C SER A 110 -18.32 20.26 20.48
N HIS A 111 -19.18 19.29 20.84
CA HIS A 111 -19.11 17.93 20.32
C HIS A 111 -19.51 17.86 18.84
N LEU A 112 -20.52 18.62 18.42
CA LEU A 112 -20.89 18.74 17.01
C LEU A 112 -19.76 19.37 16.17
N ASP A 113 -19.15 20.44 16.68
CA ASP A 113 -18.01 21.09 16.01
C ASP A 113 -16.80 20.14 15.93
N LEU A 114 -16.50 19.39 17.00
CA LEU A 114 -15.45 18.39 16.99
C LEU A 114 -15.70 17.29 15.96
N SER A 115 -16.94 16.80 15.83
CA SER A 115 -17.32 15.84 14.80
C SER A 115 -17.03 16.38 13.39
N GLN A 116 -17.45 17.61 13.11
CA GLN A 116 -17.19 18.27 11.83
C GLN A 116 -15.69 18.43 11.56
N GLN A 117 -14.91 18.79 12.57
CA GLN A 117 -13.46 18.91 12.47
C GLN A 117 -12.79 17.55 12.17
N ILE A 118 -13.24 16.46 12.80
CA ILE A 118 -12.73 15.11 12.52
C ILE A 118 -13.00 14.74 11.06
N SER A 119 -14.22 14.98 10.57
CA SER A 119 -14.58 14.67 9.18
C SER A 119 -13.76 15.50 8.18
N LEU A 120 -13.63 16.82 8.43
CA LEU A 120 -12.95 17.74 7.51
C LEU A 120 -11.43 17.60 7.52
N HIS A 121 -10.80 17.48 8.68
CA HIS A 121 -9.34 17.52 8.83
C HIS A 121 -8.68 16.15 8.93
N ILE A 122 -9.45 15.08 9.13
CA ILE A 122 -8.89 13.73 9.26
C ILE A 122 -9.50 12.80 8.23
N GLU A 123 -10.82 12.63 8.20
CA GLU A 123 -11.46 11.64 7.34
C GLU A 123 -11.26 11.95 5.85
N ASN A 124 -11.60 13.17 5.43
CA ASN A 124 -11.44 13.62 4.04
C ASN A 124 -9.99 13.53 3.53
N PRO A 125 -8.98 14.14 4.19
CA PRO A 125 -7.61 14.08 3.69
C PRO A 125 -7.03 12.67 3.75
N LEU A 126 -7.40 11.86 4.74
CA LEU A 126 -6.93 10.48 4.81
C LEU A 126 -7.56 9.63 3.69
N SER A 127 -8.85 9.82 3.39
CA SER A 127 -9.54 9.17 2.27
C SER A 127 -8.89 9.55 0.93
N GLN A 128 -8.65 10.85 0.71
CA GLN A 128 -7.96 11.33 -0.49
C GLN A 128 -6.55 10.72 -0.61
N PHE A 129 -5.78 10.70 0.49
CA PHE A 129 -4.46 10.09 0.51
C PHE A 129 -4.51 8.59 0.18
N VAL A 130 -5.50 7.85 0.70
CA VAL A 130 -5.71 6.44 0.36
C VAL A 130 -5.90 6.26 -1.15
N ASP A 131 -6.76 7.08 -1.74
CA ASP A 131 -7.08 7.02 -3.16
C ASP A 131 -5.85 7.36 -4.03
N GLU A 132 -5.13 8.42 -3.68
CA GLU A 132 -3.87 8.79 -4.34
C GLU A 132 -2.85 7.66 -4.29
N GLN A 133 -2.66 7.04 -3.12
CA GLN A 133 -1.76 5.89 -3.00
C GLN A 133 -2.22 4.73 -3.89
N ARG A 134 -3.51 4.37 -3.83
CA ARG A 134 -4.07 3.30 -4.67
C ARG A 134 -3.78 3.54 -6.15
N ASP A 135 -3.91 4.77 -6.61
CA ASP A 135 -3.73 5.11 -8.02
C ASP A 135 -2.24 5.04 -8.41
N VAL A 136 -1.32 5.45 -7.53
CA VAL A 136 0.13 5.21 -7.69
C VAL A 136 0.44 3.72 -7.81
N TRP A 137 -0.13 2.88 -6.94
CA TRP A 137 0.05 1.43 -6.98
C TRP A 137 -0.49 0.79 -8.24
N LYS A 138 -1.68 1.24 -8.71
CA LYS A 138 -2.27 0.77 -9.96
C LYS A 138 -1.40 1.12 -11.17
N ALA A 139 -0.91 2.36 -11.25
CA ALA A 139 -0.04 2.79 -12.32
C ALA A 139 1.27 1.98 -12.36
N ALA A 140 1.87 1.71 -11.19
CA ALA A 140 3.06 0.87 -11.09
C ALA A 140 2.79 -0.58 -11.53
N GLN A 141 1.65 -1.15 -11.14
CA GLN A 141 1.24 -2.49 -11.54
C GLN A 141 1.00 -2.58 -13.07
N GLU A 142 0.31 -1.62 -13.66
CA GLU A 142 0.07 -1.57 -15.11
C GLU A 142 1.38 -1.45 -15.89
N ALA A 143 2.33 -0.64 -15.40
CA ALA A 143 3.66 -0.53 -15.99
C ALA A 143 4.42 -1.86 -15.93
N TYR A 144 4.38 -2.55 -14.79
CA TYR A 144 5.00 -3.87 -14.62
C TYR A 144 4.39 -4.92 -15.56
N GLU A 145 3.06 -5.03 -15.63
CA GLU A 145 2.36 -5.97 -16.50
C GLU A 145 2.68 -5.72 -17.99
N THR A 146 2.77 -4.45 -18.38
CA THR A 146 3.16 -4.04 -19.74
C THR A 146 4.60 -4.46 -20.06
N GLU A 147 5.52 -4.37 -19.10
CA GLU A 147 6.90 -4.80 -19.32
C GLU A 147 7.04 -6.33 -19.38
N CYS A 148 6.34 -7.05 -18.50
CA CYS A 148 6.30 -8.51 -18.55
C CYS A 148 5.77 -9.04 -19.90
N THR A 149 4.70 -8.44 -20.43
CA THR A 149 4.14 -8.86 -21.73
C THR A 149 5.14 -8.66 -22.87
N LYS A 150 5.87 -7.54 -22.91
CA LYS A 150 6.96 -7.33 -23.89
C LYS A 150 8.06 -8.39 -23.77
N LEU A 151 8.47 -8.73 -22.54
CA LEU A 151 9.49 -9.76 -22.31
C LEU A 151 9.03 -11.13 -22.80
N TYR A 152 7.77 -11.52 -22.51
CA TYR A 152 7.20 -12.77 -23.01
C TYR A 152 7.15 -12.83 -24.54
N GLU A 153 6.75 -11.74 -25.19
CA GLU A 153 6.77 -11.66 -26.66
C GLU A 153 8.19 -11.74 -27.24
N ALA A 154 9.16 -11.06 -26.61
CA ALA A 154 10.55 -11.09 -27.04
C ALA A 154 11.13 -12.50 -26.91
N ASN A 155 10.81 -13.21 -25.82
CA ASN A 155 11.25 -14.58 -25.60
C ASN A 155 10.64 -15.54 -26.63
N SER A 156 9.33 -15.43 -26.90
CA SER A 156 8.66 -16.22 -27.94
C SER A 156 9.27 -15.99 -29.34
N LYS A 157 9.61 -14.73 -29.67
CA LYS A 157 10.30 -14.39 -30.93
C LYS A 157 11.71 -15.01 -30.98
N ALA A 158 12.44 -15.01 -29.86
CA ALA A 158 13.75 -15.65 -29.77
C ALA A 158 13.66 -17.17 -29.99
N ASP A 159 12.71 -17.85 -29.34
CA ASP A 159 12.47 -19.29 -29.51
C ASP A 159 12.16 -19.65 -30.97
N SER A 160 11.31 -18.84 -31.63
CA SER A 160 10.99 -19.05 -33.05
C SER A 160 12.21 -18.93 -33.98
N LYS A 161 13.17 -18.05 -33.64
CA LYS A 161 14.43 -17.90 -34.38
C LYS A 161 15.35 -19.08 -34.12
N VAL A 162 15.47 -19.54 -32.88
CA VAL A 162 16.27 -20.71 -32.52
C VAL A 162 15.77 -21.95 -33.29
N ALA A 163 14.45 -22.17 -33.34
CA ALA A 163 13.86 -23.28 -34.08
C ALA A 163 14.17 -23.23 -35.60
N LYS A 164 14.14 -22.03 -36.21
CA LYS A 164 14.51 -21.84 -37.63
C LYS A 164 15.99 -22.15 -37.86
N LEU A 165 16.87 -21.62 -37.01
CA LEU A 165 18.32 -21.85 -37.10
C LEU A 165 18.66 -23.34 -36.94
N GLN A 166 17.97 -24.07 -36.06
CA GLN A 166 18.11 -25.52 -35.92
C GLN A 166 17.68 -26.26 -37.19
N GLY A 167 16.58 -25.85 -37.83
CA GLY A 167 16.13 -26.41 -39.11
C GLY A 167 17.10 -26.14 -40.26
N ASP A 168 17.72 -24.96 -40.30
CA ASP A 168 18.74 -24.61 -41.29
C ASP A 168 20.05 -25.39 -41.09
N ALA A 169 20.46 -25.58 -39.83
CA ALA A 169 21.63 -26.38 -39.49
C ALA A 169 21.48 -27.85 -39.92
N LEU A 170 20.29 -28.44 -39.74
CA LEU A 170 19.98 -29.80 -40.20
C LEU A 170 20.10 -29.94 -41.73
N ARG A 171 19.73 -28.91 -42.49
CA ARG A 171 19.85 -28.90 -43.96
C ARG A 171 21.29 -28.78 -44.45
N ALA A 172 22.16 -28.11 -43.69
CA ALA A 172 23.55 -27.88 -44.07
C ALA A 172 24.45 -29.13 -43.99
N VAL A 173 24.05 -30.18 -43.26
CA VAL A 173 24.82 -31.44 -43.07
C VAL A 173 24.95 -32.27 -44.37
N SER A 174 24.21 -31.95 -45.45
CA SER A 174 24.12 -32.77 -46.67
C SER A 174 25.20 -32.53 -47.75
N CYS A 175 26.13 -31.57 -47.62
CA CYS A 175 27.09 -31.24 -48.70
C CYS A 175 28.57 -31.37 -48.29
N ASN A 176 29.36 -32.13 -49.07
CA ASN A 176 30.71 -32.59 -48.72
C ASN A 176 31.84 -31.53 -48.93
N SER A 177 31.68 -30.55 -49.83
CA SER A 177 32.63 -29.42 -49.95
C SER A 177 32.50 -28.40 -48.82
N ILE A 178 31.33 -28.38 -48.16
CA ILE A 178 31.06 -27.58 -46.98
C ILE A 178 31.82 -28.16 -45.78
N ILE A 179 32.06 -29.47 -45.70
CA ILE A 179 32.63 -30.13 -44.51
C ILE A 179 33.98 -29.57 -44.07
N ASN A 180 34.90 -29.21 -44.99
CA ASN A 180 36.20 -28.62 -44.59
C ASN A 180 36.08 -27.16 -44.13
N CYS A 181 35.27 -26.35 -44.82
CA CYS A 181 34.98 -24.97 -44.43
C CYS A 181 34.13 -24.93 -43.14
N PHE A 182 33.29 -25.95 -42.95
CA PHE A 182 32.48 -26.21 -41.78
C PHE A 182 33.34 -26.75 -40.65
N CYS A 183 34.38 -27.55 -40.87
CA CYS A 183 35.29 -28.02 -39.82
C CYS A 183 36.09 -26.85 -39.23
N TRP A 184 36.57 -25.94 -40.08
CA TRP A 184 37.18 -24.68 -39.63
C TRP A 184 36.17 -23.78 -38.92
N SER A 185 35.00 -23.55 -39.52
CA SER A 185 33.92 -22.76 -38.91
C SER A 185 33.38 -23.39 -37.61
N VAL A 186 33.38 -24.72 -37.50
CA VAL A 186 32.98 -25.48 -36.30
C VAL A 186 34.07 -25.38 -35.25
N TRP A 187 35.34 -25.44 -35.61
CA TRP A 187 36.44 -25.20 -34.67
C TRP A 187 36.42 -23.76 -34.14
N GLU A 188 36.26 -22.78 -35.02
CA GLU A 188 36.11 -21.37 -34.68
C GLU A 188 34.84 -21.14 -33.85
N ALA A 189 33.72 -21.74 -34.22
CA ALA A 189 32.48 -21.72 -33.43
C ALA A 189 32.66 -22.41 -32.07
N ARG A 190 33.40 -23.52 -31.99
CA ARG A 190 33.62 -24.28 -30.76
C ARG A 190 34.54 -23.57 -29.77
N LEU A 191 35.33 -22.61 -30.21
CA LEU A 191 36.06 -21.69 -29.33
C LEU A 191 35.30 -20.37 -29.12
N SER A 192 34.83 -19.75 -30.20
CA SER A 192 34.21 -18.41 -30.21
C SER A 192 32.80 -18.38 -29.62
N ILE A 193 31.95 -19.39 -29.88
CA ILE A 193 30.59 -19.45 -29.31
C ILE A 193 30.62 -19.61 -27.79
N PRO A 194 31.39 -20.54 -27.17
CA PRO A 194 31.42 -20.61 -25.72
C PRO A 194 32.05 -19.38 -25.07
N ILE A 195 33.04 -18.73 -25.70
CA ILE A 195 33.60 -17.46 -25.21
C ILE A 195 32.54 -16.35 -25.27
N ARG A 196 31.89 -16.15 -26.43
CA ARG A 196 30.84 -15.14 -26.59
C ARG A 196 29.61 -15.43 -25.72
N ALA A 197 29.23 -16.70 -25.56
CA ALA A 197 28.15 -17.11 -24.68
C ALA A 197 28.51 -16.85 -23.21
N ALA A 198 29.75 -17.10 -22.80
CA ALA A 198 30.23 -16.74 -21.47
C ALA A 198 30.22 -15.22 -21.24
N ASP A 199 30.61 -14.42 -22.24
CA ASP A 199 30.55 -12.96 -22.16
C ASP A 199 29.11 -12.45 -22.04
N VAL A 200 28.19 -13.00 -22.84
CA VAL A 200 26.75 -12.65 -22.78
C VAL A 200 26.14 -13.07 -21.44
N LEU A 201 26.45 -14.27 -20.94
CA LEU A 201 26.00 -14.73 -19.63
C LEU A 201 26.55 -13.85 -18.51
N LYS A 202 27.83 -13.47 -18.59
CA LYS A 202 28.45 -12.57 -17.62
C LYS A 202 27.78 -11.21 -17.60
N GLN A 203 27.47 -10.64 -18.77
CA GLN A 203 26.73 -9.38 -18.87
C GLN A 203 25.34 -9.53 -18.27
N PHE A 204 24.60 -10.57 -18.63
CA PHE A 204 23.26 -10.84 -18.10
C PHE A 204 23.27 -11.00 -16.58
N THR A 205 24.20 -11.78 -16.02
CA THR A 205 24.36 -11.95 -14.57
C THR A 205 24.72 -10.64 -13.88
N GLN A 206 25.53 -9.78 -14.50
CA GLN A 206 25.86 -8.47 -13.93
C GLN A 206 24.64 -7.55 -13.89
N THR A 207 23.88 -7.48 -14.98
CA THR A 207 22.63 -6.70 -15.05
C THR A 207 21.62 -7.21 -14.01
N TRP A 208 21.41 -8.53 -13.95
CA TRP A 208 20.50 -9.14 -12.97
C TRP A 208 20.91 -8.82 -11.53
N ASN A 209 22.19 -8.95 -11.19
CA ASN A 209 22.66 -8.64 -9.83
C ASN A 209 22.46 -7.17 -9.45
N GLN A 210 22.55 -6.27 -10.42
CA GLN A 210 22.28 -4.85 -10.21
C GLN A 210 20.79 -4.61 -9.98
N GLU A 211 19.93 -5.09 -10.89
CA GLU A 211 18.48 -4.97 -10.79
C GLU A 211 17.95 -5.60 -9.49
N TRP A 212 18.51 -6.74 -9.08
CA TRP A 212 18.16 -7.41 -7.83
C TRP A 212 18.49 -6.57 -6.59
N ARG A 213 19.68 -5.95 -6.55
CA ARG A 213 20.07 -5.06 -5.45
C ARG A 213 19.16 -3.84 -5.39
N GLU A 214 18.88 -3.23 -6.53
CA GLU A 214 17.99 -2.07 -6.64
C GLU A 214 16.55 -2.41 -6.20
N ALA A 215 16.05 -3.60 -6.54
CA ALA A 215 14.71 -4.04 -6.16
C ALA A 215 14.58 -4.44 -4.68
N CYS A 216 15.63 -5.00 -4.06
CA CYS A 216 15.59 -5.53 -2.71
C CYS A 216 15.86 -4.48 -1.61
N ASP A 217 16.72 -3.51 -1.87
CA ASP A 217 17.26 -2.58 -0.84
C ASP A 217 16.72 -1.14 -0.99
N VAL A 218 15.44 -0.99 -1.37
CA VAL A 218 14.72 0.31 -1.45
C VAL A 218 14.53 0.96 -0.07
#